data_AF-A0A8T4L5W0-F1
#
_entry.id   AF-A0A8T4L5W0-F1
#
_cell.length_a   1.000
_cell.length_b   1.000
_cell.length_c   1.000
_cell.angle_alpha   90.00
_cell.angle_beta   90.00
_cell.angle_gamma   90.00
#
_symmetry.space_group_name_H-M   'P 1'
#
loop_
_entity.id
_entity.type
_entity.pdbx_description
1 polymer ?
#
loop_
_entity_poly.entity_id
_entity_poly.type
_entity_poly.pdbx_seq_one_letter_code
_entity_poly.pdbx_strand_id
1 'polypeptide(L)' 'EVFEEYKRVAKKFKESNVSARWFRAYLNELETYGIISTTKSGPGMVGNTRLIRLNPEASKVKESIEKEISG' A
#
# COMPACT_ATOMS: atom_id res chain seq x y z
N GLU A 1 -4.90 -9.83 -2.62
CA GLU A 1 -3.97 -9.30 -1.60
C GLU A 1 -3.33 -8.01 -2.11
N VAL A 2 -3.02 -7.05 -1.24
CA VAL A 2 -2.58 -5.69 -1.64
C VAL A 2 -1.27 -5.71 -2.46
N PHE A 3 -0.36 -6.65 -2.20
CA PHE A 3 0.87 -6.80 -2.99
C PHE A 3 0.61 -7.29 -4.43
N GLU A 4 -0.36 -8.19 -4.62
CA GLU A 4 -0.76 -8.64 -5.97
C GLU A 4 -1.36 -7.50 -6.78
N GLU A 5 -2.16 -6.65 -6.13
CA GLU A 5 -2.74 -5.47 -6.76
C GLU A 5 -1.66 -4.45 -7.14
N TYR A 6 -0.67 -4.22 -6.27
CA TYR A 6 0.50 -3.41 -6.58
C TYR A 6 1.22 -3.90 -7.86
N LYS A 7 1.49 -5.20 -7.97
CA LYS A 7 2.13 -5.78 -9.16
C LYS A 7 1.29 -5.59 -10.42
N ARG A 8 -0.04 -5.75 -10.30
CA ARG A 8 -0.98 -5.55 -11.41
C ARG A 8 -0.96 -4.10 -11.91
N VAL A 9 -0.96 -3.14 -11.00
CA VAL A 9 -0.89 -1.71 -11.30
C VAL A 9 0.47 -1.35 -11.92
N ALA A 10 1.58 -1.77 -11.34
CA ALA A 10 2.93 -1.51 -11.89
C ALA A 10 3.05 -2.01 -13.34
N LYS A 11 2.53 -3.22 -13.62
CA LYS A 11 2.50 -3.77 -14.98
C LYS A 11 1.69 -2.91 -15.95
N LYS A 12 0.55 -2.37 -15.52
CA LYS A 12 -0.29 -1.47 -16.34
C LYS A 12 0.47 -0.21 -16.76
N PHE A 13 1.30 0.32 -15.87
CA PHE A 13 2.14 1.49 -16.13
C PHE A 13 3.50 1.15 -16.77
N LYS A 14 3.75 -0.12 -17.11
CA LYS A 14 5.05 -0.61 -17.63
C LYS A 14 6.23 -0.36 -16.68
N GLU A 15 5.95 -0.24 -15.39
CA GLU A 15 6.95 -0.03 -14.36
C GLU A 15 7.43 -1.35 -13.75
N SER A 16 8.67 -1.36 -13.28
CA SER A 16 9.22 -2.50 -12.54
C SER A 16 8.56 -2.61 -11.16
N ASN A 17 8.35 -3.85 -10.69
CA ASN A 17 7.85 -4.09 -9.34
C ASN A 17 8.98 -4.52 -8.40
N VAL A 18 8.89 -4.13 -7.13
CA VAL A 18 9.83 -4.56 -6.10
C VAL A 18 9.39 -5.88 -5.45
N SER A 19 10.33 -6.53 -4.76
CA SER A 19 10.04 -7.75 -4.00
C SER A 19 9.09 -7.47 -2.83
N ALA A 20 8.41 -8.50 -2.33
CA ALA A 20 7.51 -8.39 -1.18
C ALA A 20 8.20 -7.83 0.07
N ARG A 21 9.52 -8.02 0.22
CA ARG A 21 10.31 -7.44 1.32
C ARG A 21 10.38 -5.91 1.22
N TRP A 22 10.67 -5.39 0.03
CA TRP A 22 10.73 -3.95 -0.22
C TRP A 22 9.35 -3.31 -0.21
N PHE A 23 8.33 -4.02 -0.70
CA PHE A 23 6.95 -3.57 -0.62
C PHE A 23 6.51 -3.29 0.83
N ARG A 24 6.96 -4.11 1.80
CA ARG A 24 6.71 -3.85 3.23
C ARG A 24 7.39 -2.58 3.72
N ALA A 25 8.54 -2.20 3.19
CA ALA A 25 9.20 -0.94 3.52
C ALA A 25 8.34 0.25 3.06
N TYR A 26 7.80 0.21 1.84
CA TYR A 26 6.87 1.23 1.36
C TYR A 26 5.62 1.36 2.24
N LEU A 27 5.04 0.23 2.68
CA LEU A 27 3.93 0.27 3.62
C LEU A 27 4.32 0.92 4.97
N ASN A 28 5.55 0.72 5.45
CA ASN A 28 6.01 1.36 6.68
C ASN A 28 6.22 2.87 6.50
N GLU A 29 6.72 3.30 5.34
CA GLU A 29 6.85 4.72 5.02
C GLU A 29 5.48 5.40 4.95
N LEU A 30 4.52 4.80 4.23
CA LEU A 30 3.14 5.29 4.17
C LEU A 30 2.46 5.35 5.55
N GLU A 31 2.77 4.40 6.43
CA GLU A 31 2.30 4.40 7.82
C GLU A 31 2.96 5.52 8.64
N THR A 32 4.26 5.73 8.45
CA THR A 32 5.02 6.83 9.10
C THR A 32 4.49 8.19 8.70
N TYR A 33 4.10 8.36 7.44
CA TYR A 33 3.45 9.59 6.95
C TYR A 33 1.99 9.73 7.36
N GLY A 34 1.43 8.76 8.08
CA GLY A 34 0.03 8.81 8.51
C GLY A 34 -0.97 8.67 7.36
N ILE A 35 -0.55 8.16 6.20
CA ILE A 35 -1.44 7.91 5.06
C ILE A 35 -2.24 6.63 5.29
N ILE A 36 -1.58 5.62 5.84
CA ILE A 36 -2.20 4.34 6.21
C ILE A 36 -1.95 4.03 7.68
N SER A 37 -2.74 3.12 8.22
CA SER A 37 -2.45 2.46 9.49
C SER A 37 -2.46 0.96 9.27
N THR A 38 -1.58 0.27 9.97
CA THR A 38 -1.48 -1.18 9.86
C THR A 38 -1.65 -1.86 11.20
N THR A 39 -2.30 -3.03 11.18
CA THR A 39 -2.47 -3.85 12.37
C THR A 39 -1.88 -5.22 12.10
N LYS A 40 -0.98 -5.65 12.98
CA LYS A 40 -0.48 -7.02 12.98
C LYS A 40 -1.60 -7.94 13.43
N SER A 41 -1.79 -9.04 12.72
CA SER A 41 -2.71 -10.10 13.17
C SER A 41 -2.22 -10.66 14.51
N GLY A 42 -3.09 -10.71 15.51
CA GLY A 42 -2.78 -11.22 16.84
C GLY A 42 -2.62 -12.74 16.88
N PRO A 43 -2.22 -13.30 18.05
CA PRO A 43 -2.06 -14.74 18.24
C PRO A 43 -3.42 -15.44 18.08
N GLY A 44 -3.61 -16.17 16.99
CA GLY A 44 -4.85 -16.89 16.67
C GLY A 44 -5.26 -16.88 15.19
N MET A 45 -4.71 -15.96 14.39
CA MET A 45 -4.86 -15.97 12.93
C MET A 45 -3.67 -16.67 12.27
N VAL A 46 -3.93 -17.73 11.50
CA VAL A 46 -2.91 -18.43 10.72
C VAL A 46 -2.51 -17.54 9.55
N GLY A 47 -1.29 -16.97 9.62
CA GLY A 47 -0.69 -16.15 8.57
C GLY A 47 -0.25 -14.77 9.07
N ASN A 48 0.91 -14.29 8.61
CA ASN A 48 1.43 -12.94 8.85
C ASN A 48 0.63 -11.87 8.07
N THR A 49 -0.70 -11.96 8.10
CA THR A 49 -1.59 -11.02 7.41
C THR A 49 -1.48 -9.67 8.10
N ARG A 50 -1.20 -8.62 7.33
CA ARG A 50 -1.19 -7.24 7.81
C ARG A 50 -2.49 -6.61 7.35
N LEU A 51 -3.35 -6.22 8.28
CA LEU A 51 -4.52 -5.42 7.95
C LEU A 51 -4.04 -4.00 7.65
N ILE A 52 -4.45 -3.46 6.51
CA ILE A 52 -4.10 -2.10 6.07
C ILE A 52 -5.41 -1.31 6.05
N ARG A 53 -5.42 -0.16 6.72
CA ARG A 53 -6.52 0.80 6.72
C ARG A 53 -6.02 2.13 6.16
N LEU A 54 -6.86 2.80 5.38
CA LEU A 54 -6.60 4.15 4.91
C LEU A 54 -7.00 5.15 6.00
N ASN A 55 -6.16 6.13 6.26
CA ASN A 55 -6.48 7.21 7.18
C ASN A 55 -7.34 8.28 6.45
N PRO A 56 -8.06 9.16 7.17
CA PRO A 56 -8.95 10.15 6.54
C PRO A 56 -8.27 11.06 5.52
N GLU A 57 -6.97 11.33 5.69
CA GLU A 57 -6.17 12.14 4.78
C GLU A 57 -5.80 11.42 3.48
N ALA A 58 -5.90 10.08 3.44
CA ALA A 58 -5.61 9.29 2.25
C ALA A 58 -6.49 9.67 1.05
N SER A 59 -7.71 10.18 1.29
CA SER A 59 -8.58 10.67 0.21
C SER A 59 -7.96 11.85 -0.54
N LYS A 60 -7.33 12.80 0.18
CA LYS A 60 -6.65 13.94 -0.44
C LYS A 60 -5.40 13.50 -1.21
N VAL A 61 -4.67 12.53 -0.66
CA VAL A 61 -3.51 11.92 -1.32
C VAL A 61 -3.93 11.23 -2.62
N LYS A 62 -5.04 10.47 -2.58
CA LYS A 62 -5.61 9.81 -3.76
C LYS A 62 -5.97 10.82 -4.86
N GLU A 63 -6.68 11.89 -4.53
CA GLU A 63 -7.05 12.94 -5.49
C GLU A 63 -5.81 13.59 -6.13
N SER A 64 -4.74 13.76 -5.37
CA SER A 64 -3.47 14.34 -5.86
C SER A 64 -2.77 13.38 -6.83
N ILE A 65 -2.68 12.11 -6.48
CA ILE A 65 -2.08 11.06 -7.31
C ILE A 65 -2.89 10.87 -8.61
N GLU A 66 -4.23 10.85 -8.53
CA GLU A 66 -5.07 10.70 -9.72
C GLU A 66 -4.91 11.85 -10.70
N LYS A 67 -4.73 13.09 -10.22
CA LYS A 67 -4.43 14.24 -11.08
C LYS A 67 -3.10 14.11 -11.80
N GLU A 68 -2.07 13.62 -11.11
CA GLU A 68 -0.72 13.46 -11.67
C GLU A 68 -0.65 12.31 -12.69
N ILE A 69 -1.35 11.21 -12.41
CA ILE A 69 -1.35 10.02 -13.28
C ILE A 69 -2.27 10.18 -14.50
N SER A 70 -3.31 11.02 -14.42
CA SER A 70 -4.28 11.25 -15.50
C SER A 70 -3.94 12.44 -16.40
N GLY A 71 -2.87 13.19 -16.08
CA GLY A 71 -2.32 14.26 -16.92
C GLY A 71 -1.47 13.71 -18.05
#